data_AF-A0A645D3D3-F1
#
_entry.id   AF-A0A645D3D3-F1
#
_cell.length_a   1.000
_cell.length_b   1.000
_cell.length_c   1.000
_cell.angle_alpha   90.00
_cell.angle_beta   90.00
_cell.angle_gamma   90.00
#
_symmetry.space_group_name_H-M   'P 1'
#
loop_
_entity.id
_entity.type
_entity.pdbx_description
1 polymer ?
#
loop_
_entity_poly.entity_id
_entity_poly.type
_entity_poly.pdbx_seq_one_letter_code
_entity_poly.pdbx_strand_id
1 'polypeptide(L)'
;MDAGVVGKANLGEVNRSAVTGIVITGIMRVLLFLAVLGVVVLGYKLNPANPPASAFQIAAGDIGYKFFGMVLWAAGITSVVGCAYTTVSFLRSAHKWIDINVPKMIIFFIAASTAIFVTIGKPVNLLILAGSLNGLILPITLGTMLLAARNKKIVGDYQHPTWLLVFGILAVIITAWAGWQSLMGMQALLK
;
A
#
# COMPACT_ATOMS: atom_id res chain seq x y z
N MET A 1 13.95 -10.74 2.17
CA MET A 1 15.41 -10.69 1.88
C MET A 1 16.20 -10.82 3.18
N ASP A 2 15.88 -10.05 4.22
CA ASP A 2 16.51 -10.16 5.56
C ASP A 2 16.37 -11.56 6.21
N ALA A 3 15.34 -12.34 5.86
CA ALA A 3 15.16 -13.72 6.34
C ALA A 3 15.96 -14.78 5.54
N GLY A 4 16.81 -14.38 4.59
CA GLY A 4 17.63 -15.30 3.80
C GLY A 4 16.89 -16.07 2.69
N VAL A 5 15.59 -15.82 2.48
CA VAL A 5 14.80 -16.43 1.40
C VAL A 5 15.19 -15.81 0.06
N VAL A 6 16.16 -16.42 -0.63
CA VAL A 6 16.71 -15.99 -1.93
C VAL A 6 16.86 -17.17 -2.90
N GLY A 7 16.93 -16.87 -4.19
CA GLY A 7 17.17 -17.87 -5.24
C GLY A 7 15.89 -18.57 -5.74
N LYS A 8 16.06 -19.32 -6.84
CA LYS A 8 14.93 -19.90 -7.59
C LYS A 8 14.13 -20.95 -6.80
N ALA A 9 14.77 -21.67 -5.87
CA ALA A 9 14.11 -22.70 -5.07
C ALA A 9 12.93 -22.14 -4.25
N ASN A 10 12.99 -20.85 -3.88
CA ASN A 10 11.98 -20.19 -3.06
C ASN A 10 10.86 -19.55 -3.89
N LEU A 11 10.89 -19.62 -5.22
CA LEU A 11 9.88 -18.99 -6.09
C LEU A 11 8.46 -19.50 -5.79
N GLY A 12 8.31 -20.79 -5.49
CA GLY A 12 7.01 -21.37 -5.13
C GLY A 12 6.44 -20.77 -3.84
N GLU A 13 7.28 -20.62 -2.81
CA GLU A 13 6.89 -20.04 -1.52
C GLU A 13 6.56 -18.54 -1.64
N VAL A 14 7.38 -17.79 -2.39
CA VAL A 14 7.17 -16.37 -2.64
C VAL A 14 5.87 -16.15 -3.43
N ASN A 15 5.64 -16.95 -4.48
CA ASN A 15 4.40 -16.86 -5.27
C ASN A 15 3.18 -17.22 -4.43
N ARG A 16 3.25 -18.30 -3.65
CA ARG A 16 2.14 -18.70 -2.77
C ARG A 16 1.82 -17.60 -1.76
N SER A 17 2.84 -17.04 -1.12
CA SER A 17 2.68 -15.95 -0.14
C SER A 17 2.07 -14.71 -0.79
N ALA A 18 2.54 -14.31 -1.97
CA ALA A 18 2.01 -13.18 -2.72
C ALA A 18 0.55 -13.41 -3.14
N VAL A 19 0.23 -14.56 -3.72
CA VAL A 19 -1.12 -14.90 -4.18
C VAL A 19 -2.09 -15.00 -3.00
N THR A 20 -1.71 -15.67 -1.91
CA THR A 20 -2.54 -15.74 -0.70
C THR A 20 -2.80 -14.34 -0.12
N GLY A 21 -1.80 -13.47 -0.07
CA GLY A 21 -1.98 -12.08 0.35
C GLY A 21 -2.95 -11.30 -0.54
N ILE A 22 -2.82 -11.42 -1.86
CA ILE A 22 -3.72 -10.77 -2.84
C ILE A 22 -5.16 -11.28 -2.67
N VAL A 23 -5.34 -12.60 -2.59
CA VAL A 23 -6.66 -13.23 -2.46
C VAL A 23 -7.33 -12.83 -1.15
N ILE A 24 -6.62 -12.90 -0.02
CA ILE A 24 -7.17 -12.49 1.28
C ILE A 24 -7.57 -11.01 1.23
N THR A 25 -6.73 -10.14 0.66
CA THR A 25 -7.04 -8.72 0.51
C THR A 25 -8.29 -8.50 -0.34
N GLY A 26 -8.43 -9.23 -1.44
CA GLY A 26 -9.61 -9.19 -2.30
C GLY A 26 -10.88 -9.63 -1.59
N ILE A 27 -10.84 -10.78 -0.90
CA ILE A 27 -11.96 -11.31 -0.12
C ILE A 27 -12.39 -10.30 0.95
N MET A 28 -11.44 -9.76 1.72
CA MET A 28 -11.73 -8.77 2.76
C MET A 28 -12.39 -7.52 2.18
N ARG A 29 -11.95 -7.03 1.01
CA ARG A 29 -12.59 -5.88 0.34
C ARG A 29 -14.02 -6.18 -0.07
N VAL A 30 -14.29 -7.36 -0.61
CA VAL A 30 -15.65 -7.77 -0.99
C VAL A 30 -16.55 -7.91 0.24
N LEU A 31 -16.08 -8.55 1.30
CA LEU A 31 -16.83 -8.70 2.55
C LEU A 31 -17.16 -7.34 3.19
N LEU A 32 -16.18 -6.44 3.27
CA LEU A 32 -16.39 -5.09 3.79
C LEU A 32 -17.34 -4.28 2.91
N PHE A 33 -17.22 -4.38 1.59
CA PHE A 33 -18.13 -3.74 0.66
C PHE A 33 -19.57 -4.22 0.86
N LEU A 34 -19.78 -5.54 0.93
CA LEU A 34 -21.10 -6.12 1.15
C LEU A 34 -21.68 -5.76 2.52
N ALA A 35 -20.85 -5.68 3.57
CA ALA A 35 -21.27 -5.26 4.90
C ALA A 35 -21.80 -3.81 4.88
N VAL A 36 -21.06 -2.89 4.25
CA VAL A 36 -21.49 -1.49 4.12
C VAL A 36 -22.72 -1.38 3.21
N LEU A 37 -22.74 -2.11 2.09
CA LEU A 37 -23.87 -2.14 1.16
C LEU A 37 -25.15 -2.61 1.87
N GLY A 38 -25.08 -3.65 2.71
CA GLY A 38 -26.21 -4.14 3.47
C GLY A 38 -26.83 -3.06 4.37
N VAL A 39 -26.00 -2.29 5.07
CA VAL A 39 -26.45 -1.15 5.90
C VAL A 39 -27.15 -0.09 5.05
N VAL A 40 -26.57 0.26 3.89
CA VAL A 40 -27.12 1.30 3.00
C VAL A 40 -28.44 0.85 2.35
N VAL A 41 -28.53 -0.40 1.90
CA VAL A 41 -29.75 -0.95 1.25
C VAL A 41 -30.91 -1.05 2.23
N LEU A 42 -30.64 -1.31 3.51
CA LEU A 42 -31.65 -1.28 4.58
C LEU A 42 -32.17 0.14 4.90
N GLY A 43 -31.69 1.17 4.19
CA GLY A 43 -32.15 2.55 4.33
C GLY A 43 -31.46 3.34 5.44
N TYR A 44 -30.45 2.76 6.11
CA TYR A 44 -29.70 3.47 7.13
C TYR A 44 -28.74 4.48 6.50
N LYS A 45 -28.71 5.68 7.08
CA LYS A 45 -27.78 6.74 6.67
C LYS A 45 -26.47 6.60 7.43
N LEU A 46 -25.37 6.50 6.69
CA LEU A 46 -24.03 6.53 7.27
C LEU A 46 -23.71 7.95 7.76
N ASN A 47 -22.97 8.04 8.87
CA ASN A 47 -22.51 9.32 9.38
C ASN A 47 -21.40 9.86 8.45
N PRO A 48 -21.56 11.04 7.82
CA PRO A 48 -20.58 11.59 6.90
C PRO A 48 -19.21 11.87 7.54
N ALA A 49 -19.15 12.06 8.86
CA ALA A 49 -17.89 12.28 9.57
C ALA A 49 -17.06 10.99 9.71
N ASN A 50 -17.71 9.82 9.80
CA ASN A 50 -17.03 8.53 9.85
C ASN A 50 -17.93 7.40 9.28
N PRO A 51 -18.10 7.36 7.94
CA PRO A 51 -19.00 6.39 7.32
C PRO A 51 -18.66 4.93 7.64
N PRO A 52 -17.38 4.50 7.61
CA PRO A 52 -17.02 3.13 7.94
C PRO A 52 -17.38 2.76 9.38
N ALA A 53 -17.03 3.57 10.37
CA ALA A 53 -17.35 3.26 11.77
C ALA A 53 -18.87 3.20 12.00
N SER A 54 -19.63 4.09 11.35
CA SER A 54 -21.09 4.08 11.45
C SER A 54 -21.72 2.82 10.87
N ALA A 55 -21.18 2.25 9.79
CA ALA A 55 -21.67 1.00 9.22
C ALA A 55 -21.53 -0.17 10.22
N PHE A 56 -20.37 -0.26 10.89
CA PHE A 56 -20.14 -1.26 11.93
C PHE A 56 -20.99 -1.03 13.18
N GLN A 57 -21.21 0.24 13.54
CA GLN A 57 -22.07 0.59 14.68
C GLN A 57 -23.54 0.27 14.41
N ILE A 58 -24.05 0.51 13.20
CA ILE A 58 -25.42 0.16 12.84
C ILE A 58 -25.60 -1.37 12.83
N ALA A 59 -24.60 -2.11 12.36
CA ALA A 59 -24.67 -3.57 12.28
C ALA A 59 -24.55 -4.28 13.64
N ALA A 60 -23.75 -3.77 14.57
CA ALA A 60 -23.40 -4.48 15.82
C ALA A 60 -23.39 -3.58 17.08
N GLY A 61 -23.99 -2.40 17.02
CA GLY A 61 -24.02 -1.44 18.12
C GLY A 61 -22.63 -0.93 18.53
N ASP A 62 -22.49 -0.53 19.79
CA ASP A 62 -21.24 0.01 20.32
C ASP A 62 -20.08 -1.00 20.31
N ILE A 63 -20.39 -2.31 20.32
CA ILE A 63 -19.39 -3.37 20.16
C ILE A 63 -18.76 -3.28 18.77
N GLY A 64 -19.59 -3.14 17.72
CA GLY A 64 -19.12 -2.94 16.35
C GLY A 64 -18.26 -1.69 16.19
N TYR A 65 -18.67 -0.59 16.82
CA TYR A 65 -17.92 0.67 16.81
C TYR A 65 -16.53 0.51 17.45
N LYS A 66 -16.45 -0.08 18.65
CA LYS A 66 -15.19 -0.32 19.36
C LYS A 66 -14.28 -1.29 18.61
N PHE A 67 -14.86 -2.36 18.05
CA PHE A 67 -14.11 -3.34 17.27
C PHE A 67 -13.51 -2.71 16.00
N PHE A 68 -14.30 -1.91 15.27
CA PHE A 68 -13.79 -1.15 14.13
C PHE A 68 -12.62 -0.25 14.52
N GLY A 69 -12.72 0.46 15.66
CA GLY A 69 -11.63 1.29 16.18
C GLY A 69 -10.34 0.50 16.45
N MET A 70 -10.44 -0.67 17.08
CA MET A 70 -9.28 -1.54 17.33
C MET A 70 -8.65 -2.05 16.03
N VAL A 71 -9.46 -2.46 15.06
CA VAL A 71 -8.99 -2.92 13.74
C VAL A 71 -8.29 -1.79 12.99
N LEU A 72 -8.88 -0.60 12.97
CA LEU A 72 -8.29 0.57 12.31
C LEU A 72 -6.96 0.98 12.96
N TRP A 73 -6.89 0.91 14.29
CA TRP A 73 -5.65 1.17 15.05
C TRP A 73 -4.55 0.16 14.71
N ALA A 74 -4.88 -1.14 14.74
CA ALA A 74 -3.95 -2.21 14.39
C ALA A 74 -3.43 -2.06 12.95
N ALA A 75 -4.35 -1.82 12.00
CA ALA A 75 -4.02 -1.60 10.59
C ALA A 75 -3.11 -0.37 10.39
N GLY A 76 -3.35 0.70 11.16
CA GLY A 76 -2.51 1.90 11.16
C GLY A 76 -1.08 1.60 11.60
N ILE A 77 -0.90 0.91 12.74
CA ILE A 77 0.44 0.57 13.25
C ILE A 77 1.21 -0.32 12.28
N THR A 78 0.58 -1.39 11.78
CA THR A 78 1.26 -2.30 10.84
C THR A 78 1.67 -1.58 9.55
N SER A 79 0.86 -0.62 9.09
CA SER A 79 1.17 0.18 7.90
C SER A 79 2.32 1.16 8.14
N VAL A 80 2.31 1.89 9.26
CA VAL A 80 3.37 2.85 9.61
C VAL A 80 4.72 2.15 9.76
N VAL A 81 4.75 1.02 10.49
CA VAL A 81 5.98 0.24 10.67
C VAL A 81 6.44 -0.36 9.34
N GLY A 82 5.53 -0.89 8.53
CA GLY A 82 5.84 -1.44 7.21
C GLY A 82 6.46 -0.42 6.26
N CYS A 83 5.86 0.78 6.15
CA CYS A 83 6.37 1.87 5.33
C CYS A 83 7.73 2.38 5.82
N ALA A 84 7.91 2.55 7.13
CA ALA A 84 9.19 2.96 7.68
C ALA A 84 10.29 1.92 7.40
N TYR A 85 9.97 0.63 7.55
CA TYR A 85 10.91 -0.45 7.25
C TYR A 85 11.30 -0.49 5.77
N THR A 86 10.35 -0.38 4.84
CA THR A 86 10.67 -0.36 3.40
C THR A 86 11.53 0.85 3.03
N THR A 87 11.20 2.04 3.54
CA THR A 87 12.03 3.24 3.32
C THR A 87 13.44 3.08 3.86
N VAL A 88 13.60 2.64 5.12
CA VAL A 88 14.93 2.44 5.72
C VAL A 88 15.71 1.37 4.97
N SER A 89 15.06 0.29 4.52
CA SER A 89 15.68 -0.77 3.72
C SER A 89 16.28 -0.23 2.40
N PHE A 90 15.57 0.66 1.70
CA PHE A 90 16.14 1.34 0.53
C PHE A 90 17.37 2.19 0.87
N LEU A 91 17.37 2.84 2.03
CA LEU A 91 18.49 3.68 2.47
C LEU A 91 19.71 2.87 2.94
N ARG A 92 19.54 1.60 3.35
CA ARG A 92 20.68 0.72 3.72
C ARG A 92 21.70 0.61 2.59
N SER A 93 21.21 0.47 1.36
CA SER A 93 22.05 0.38 0.16
C SER A 93 22.83 1.66 -0.16
N ALA A 94 22.42 2.80 0.42
CA ALA A 94 23.05 4.10 0.18
C ALA A 94 24.19 4.41 1.16
N HIS A 95 24.10 3.99 2.43
CA HIS A 95 25.10 4.29 3.47
C HIS A 95 25.23 3.17 4.51
N LYS A 96 26.47 2.67 4.73
CA LYS A 96 26.79 1.62 5.71
C LYS A 96 26.35 1.94 7.15
N TRP A 97 26.31 3.21 7.52
CA TRP A 97 25.88 3.62 8.87
C TRP A 97 24.40 3.30 9.16
N ILE A 98 23.55 3.37 8.12
CA ILE A 98 22.12 3.06 8.19
C ILE A 98 21.91 1.55 8.37
N ASP A 99 22.74 0.75 7.71
CA ASP A 99 22.71 -0.71 7.76
C ASP A 99 23.05 -1.26 9.16
N ILE A 100 23.91 -0.57 9.91
CA ILE A 100 24.31 -0.98 11.27
C ILE A 100 23.24 -0.62 12.32
N ASN A 101 22.44 0.43 12.08
CA ASN A 101 21.50 0.98 13.07
C ASN A 101 20.03 0.96 12.61
N VAL A 102 19.63 -0.05 11.86
CA VAL A 102 18.29 -0.14 11.24
C VAL A 102 17.13 0.13 12.22
N PRO A 103 17.04 -0.50 13.41
CA PRO A 103 15.90 -0.28 14.29
C PRO A 103 15.81 1.18 14.77
N LYS A 104 16.96 1.80 15.05
CA LYS A 104 17.04 3.22 15.43
C LYS A 104 16.62 4.13 14.29
N MET A 105 16.99 3.80 13.06
CA MET A 105 16.59 4.54 11.86
C MET A 105 15.10 4.45 11.59
N ILE A 106 14.47 3.29 11.83
CA ILE A 106 13.01 3.14 11.73
C ILE A 106 12.31 4.01 12.76
N ILE A 107 12.75 3.96 14.03
CA ILE A 107 12.17 4.79 15.10
C ILE A 107 12.34 6.28 14.78
N PHE A 108 13.54 6.69 14.34
CA PHE A 108 13.81 8.06 13.93
C PHE A 108 12.91 8.50 12.79
N PHE A 109 12.74 7.67 11.75
CA PHE A 109 11.90 7.98 10.60
C PHE A 109 10.42 8.17 10.99
N ILE A 110 9.90 7.29 11.85
CA ILE A 110 8.54 7.41 12.39
C ILE A 110 8.41 8.69 13.20
N ALA A 111 9.30 8.93 14.17
CA ALA A 111 9.25 10.12 15.02
C ALA A 111 9.34 11.42 14.23
N ALA A 112 10.25 11.49 13.25
CA ALA A 112 10.40 12.65 12.36
C ALA A 112 9.15 12.86 11.50
N SER A 113 8.60 11.80 10.90
CA SER A 113 7.37 11.87 10.10
C SER A 113 6.17 12.32 10.94
N THR A 114 6.04 11.82 12.17
CA THR A 114 5.01 12.26 13.11
C THR A 114 5.18 13.73 13.51
N ALA A 115 6.41 14.18 13.78
CA ALA A 115 6.67 15.58 14.11
C ALA A 115 6.32 16.53 12.95
N ILE A 116 6.67 16.16 11.71
CA ILE A 116 6.30 16.91 10.50
C ILE A 116 4.78 16.95 10.34
N PHE A 117 4.10 15.82 10.57
CA PHE A 117 2.65 15.74 10.45
C PHE A 117 1.93 16.65 11.46
N VAL A 118 2.37 16.64 12.72
CA VAL A 118 1.78 17.46 13.80
C VAL A 118 2.05 18.95 13.59
N THR A 119 3.22 19.33 13.06
CA THR A 119 3.60 20.74 12.86
C THR A 119 2.93 21.38 11.63
N ILE A 120 2.78 20.66 10.51
CA ILE A 120 2.22 21.21 9.27
C ILE A 120 0.69 21.30 9.30
N GLY A 121 -0.01 20.36 9.98
CA GLY A 121 -1.45 20.46 10.22
C GLY A 121 -2.37 20.40 8.99
N LYS A 122 -1.89 19.95 7.81
CA LYS A 122 -2.69 19.82 6.57
C LYS A 122 -2.89 18.35 6.14
N PRO A 123 -3.61 17.54 6.93
CA PRO A 123 -3.75 16.10 6.67
C PRO A 123 -4.42 15.81 5.33
N VAL A 124 -5.41 16.61 4.92
CA VAL A 124 -6.12 16.41 3.65
C VAL A 124 -5.20 16.62 2.45
N ASN A 125 -4.40 17.69 2.44
CA ASN A 125 -3.47 17.96 1.35
C ASN A 125 -2.35 16.91 1.30
N LEU A 126 -1.84 16.48 2.46
CA LEU A 126 -0.89 15.38 2.55
C LEU A 126 -1.48 14.08 2.01
N LEU A 127 -2.76 13.79 2.29
CA LEU A 127 -3.46 12.61 1.80
C LEU A 127 -3.64 12.65 0.27
N ILE A 128 -4.02 13.81 -0.29
CA ILE A 128 -4.18 14.01 -1.73
C ILE A 128 -2.84 13.87 -2.45
N LEU A 129 -1.78 14.51 -1.93
CA LEU A 129 -0.43 14.42 -2.48
C LEU A 129 0.12 12.99 -2.39
N ALA A 130 -0.09 12.31 -1.27
CA ALA A 130 0.33 10.93 -1.11
C ALA A 130 -0.42 10.00 -2.09
N GLY A 131 -1.72 10.20 -2.27
CA GLY A 131 -2.54 9.41 -3.19
C GLY A 131 -2.10 9.56 -4.64
N SER A 132 -1.82 10.79 -5.07
CA SER A 132 -1.38 11.05 -6.45
C SER A 132 0.04 10.58 -6.73
N LEU A 133 0.98 10.81 -5.80
CA LEU A 133 2.32 10.27 -5.90
C LEU A 133 2.29 8.74 -5.95
N ASN A 134 1.46 8.10 -5.13
CA ASN A 134 1.29 6.64 -5.16
C ASN A 134 0.76 6.16 -6.52
N GLY A 135 -0.18 6.90 -7.13
CA GLY A 135 -0.67 6.63 -8.48
C GLY A 135 0.42 6.67 -9.56
N LEU A 136 1.46 7.51 -9.38
CA LEU A 136 2.60 7.62 -10.30
C LEU A 136 3.74 6.67 -9.98
N ILE A 137 3.91 6.31 -8.71
CA ILE A 137 4.95 5.37 -8.28
C ILE A 137 4.71 4.00 -8.91
N LEU A 138 3.45 3.58 -9.04
CA LEU A 138 3.09 2.25 -9.52
C LEU A 138 3.57 1.95 -10.97
N PRO A 139 3.32 2.80 -11.99
CA PRO A 139 3.85 2.56 -13.33
C PRO A 139 5.39 2.61 -13.39
N ILE A 140 6.03 3.46 -12.58
CA ILE A 140 7.50 3.56 -12.53
C ILE A 140 8.11 2.29 -11.95
N THR A 141 7.60 1.86 -10.80
CA THR A 141 8.08 0.66 -10.10
C THR A 141 7.77 -0.62 -10.87
N LEU A 142 6.55 -0.78 -11.38
CA LEU A 142 6.18 -1.95 -12.16
C LEU A 142 6.92 -1.99 -13.51
N GLY A 143 7.06 -0.84 -14.18
CA GLY A 143 7.80 -0.73 -15.43
C GLY A 143 9.28 -1.11 -15.27
N THR A 144 9.95 -0.58 -14.24
CA THR A 144 11.35 -0.95 -13.94
C THR A 144 11.49 -2.44 -13.59
N MET A 145 10.53 -3.00 -12.83
CA MET A 145 10.49 -4.43 -12.52
C MET A 145 10.30 -5.32 -13.76
N LEU A 146 9.45 -4.94 -14.71
CA LEU A 146 9.26 -5.69 -15.96
C LEU A 146 10.51 -5.69 -16.84
N LEU A 147 11.21 -4.56 -16.92
CA LEU A 147 12.49 -4.47 -17.61
C LEU A 147 13.57 -5.32 -16.92
N ALA A 148 13.61 -5.28 -15.58
CA ALA A 148 14.52 -6.11 -14.79
C ALA A 148 14.23 -7.61 -14.96
N ALA A 149 12.95 -8.02 -15.04
CA ALA A 149 12.52 -9.41 -15.22
C ALA A 149 12.94 -10.03 -16.56
N ARG A 150 13.34 -9.22 -17.55
CA ARG A 150 13.91 -9.69 -18.83
C ARG A 150 15.44 -9.59 -18.90
N ASN A 151 16.06 -8.90 -17.95
CA ASN A 151 17.49 -8.68 -17.98
C ASN A 151 18.22 -9.90 -17.40
N LYS A 152 18.82 -10.72 -18.27
CA LYS A 152 19.61 -11.91 -17.87
C LYS A 152 20.72 -11.59 -16.87
N LYS A 153 21.27 -10.37 -16.86
CA LYS A 153 22.28 -9.94 -15.87
C LYS A 153 21.71 -9.82 -14.46
N ILE A 154 20.39 -9.65 -14.31
CA ILE A 154 19.68 -9.48 -13.03
C ILE A 154 19.03 -10.80 -12.61
N VAL A 155 18.28 -11.44 -13.51
CA VAL A 155 17.48 -12.65 -13.19
C VAL A 155 18.21 -13.98 -13.47
N GLY A 156 19.40 -13.94 -14.07
CA GLY A 156 20.16 -15.14 -14.43
C GLY A 156 19.39 -16.04 -15.40
N ASP A 157 19.32 -17.33 -15.08
CA ASP A 157 18.64 -18.33 -15.93
C ASP A 157 17.12 -18.37 -15.73
N TYR A 158 16.51 -17.44 -14.97
CA TYR A 158 15.06 -17.42 -14.79
C TYR A 158 14.38 -16.88 -16.06
N GLN A 159 13.38 -17.61 -16.56
CA GLN A 159 12.57 -17.16 -17.68
C GLN A 159 11.20 -16.69 -17.16
N HIS A 160 10.98 -15.38 -17.21
CA HIS A 160 9.69 -14.83 -16.84
C HIS A 160 8.64 -15.17 -17.91
N PRO A 161 7.47 -15.72 -17.52
CA PRO A 161 6.44 -16.11 -18.48
C PRO A 161 5.95 -14.93 -19.33
N THR A 162 5.94 -15.08 -20.66
CA THR A 162 5.60 -14.00 -21.60
C THR A 162 4.19 -13.44 -21.40
N TRP A 163 3.21 -14.29 -21.05
CA TRP A 163 1.85 -13.84 -20.75
C TRP A 163 1.78 -12.90 -19.53
N LEU A 164 2.50 -13.20 -18.44
CA LEU A 164 2.58 -12.32 -17.27
C LEU A 164 3.24 -10.99 -17.60
N LEU A 165 4.22 -10.99 -18.50
CA LEU A 165 4.85 -9.78 -19.00
C LEU A 165 3.85 -8.91 -19.78
N VAL A 166 3.05 -9.52 -20.66
CA VAL A 166 2.01 -8.80 -21.41
C VAL A 166 0.98 -8.18 -20.46
N PHE A 167 0.47 -8.95 -19.49
CA PHE A 167 -0.43 -8.42 -18.47
C PHE A 167 0.22 -7.31 -17.63
N GLY A 168 1.51 -7.46 -17.30
CA GLY A 168 2.28 -6.43 -16.63
C GLY A 168 2.37 -5.14 -17.43
N ILE A 169 2.67 -5.21 -18.73
CA ILE A 169 2.72 -4.04 -19.62
C ILE A 169 1.36 -3.36 -19.69
N LEU A 170 0.28 -4.13 -19.86
CA LEU A 170 -1.09 -3.59 -19.85
C LEU A 170 -1.39 -2.87 -18.54
N ALA A 171 -1.02 -3.46 -17.40
CA ALA A 171 -1.18 -2.84 -16.09
C ALA A 171 -0.38 -1.53 -15.97
N VAL A 172 0.86 -1.48 -16.48
CA VAL A 172 1.67 -0.24 -16.52
C VAL A 172 0.98 0.84 -17.35
N ILE A 173 0.45 0.50 -18.53
CA ILE A 173 -0.23 1.48 -19.40
C ILE A 173 -1.49 2.03 -18.71
N ILE A 174 -2.32 1.16 -18.14
CA ILE A 174 -3.56 1.56 -17.45
C ILE A 174 -3.23 2.44 -16.23
N THR A 175 -2.22 2.06 -15.45
CA THR A 175 -1.86 2.79 -14.23
C THR A 175 -1.12 4.08 -14.52
N ALA A 176 -0.33 4.15 -15.59
CA ALA A 176 0.25 5.40 -16.10
C ALA A 176 -0.84 6.37 -16.56
N TRP A 177 -1.84 5.89 -17.29
CA TRP A 177 -2.97 6.71 -17.69
C TRP A 177 -3.78 7.22 -16.47
N ALA A 178 -4.07 6.35 -15.50
CA ALA A 178 -4.76 6.74 -14.28
C ALA A 178 -3.94 7.73 -13.43
N GLY A 179 -2.62 7.53 -13.32
CA GLY A 179 -1.71 8.44 -12.62
C GLY A 179 -1.64 9.82 -13.29
N TRP A 180 -1.63 9.85 -14.62
CA TRP A 180 -1.69 11.10 -15.40
C TRP A 180 -2.99 11.87 -15.16
N GLN A 181 -4.14 11.17 -15.16
CA GLN A 181 -5.43 11.79 -14.83
C GLN A 181 -5.47 12.33 -13.40
N SER A 182 -4.87 11.60 -12.44
CA SER A 182 -4.77 12.06 -11.05
C SER A 182 -3.95 13.35 -10.92
N LEU A 183 -2.84 13.48 -11.67
CA LEU A 183 -2.04 14.71 -11.74
C LEU A 183 -2.83 15.90 -12.29
N MET A 184 -3.57 15.70 -13.39
CA MET A 184 -4.41 16.76 -13.97
C MET A 184 -5.50 17.21 -13.00
N GLY A 185 -6.13 16.28 -12.29
CA GLY A 185 -7.13 16.59 -11.26
C GLY A 185 -6.56 17.41 -10.09
N MET A 186 -5.30 17.22 -9.73
CA MET A 186 -4.64 18.03 -8.69
C MET A 186 -4.30 19.45 -9.13
N GLN A 187 -3.94 19.67 -10.39
CA GLN A 187 -3.67 21.02 -10.90
C GLN A 187 -4.90 21.92 -10.82
N ALA A 188 -6.11 21.34 -10.84
CA ALA A 188 -7.37 22.04 -10.62
C ALA A 188 -7.67 22.35 -9.14
N LEU A 189 -7.04 21.64 -8.19
CA LEU A 189 -7.20 21.83 -6.73
C LEU A 189 -6.14 22.76 -6.12
N LEU A 190 -5.02 22.98 -6.81
CA LEU A 190 -3.92 23.86 -6.39
C LEU A 190 -4.02 25.29 -6.98
N LYS A 191 -5.02 25.55 -7.82
CA LYS A 191 -5.46 26.90 -8.22
C LYS A 191 -6.57 27.38 -7.29
#